data_AF-A0A7C5ARP9-F1
#
_entry.id   AF-A0A7C5ARP9-F1
#
_cell.length_a   1.000
_cell.length_b   1.000
_cell.length_c   1.000
_cell.angle_alpha   90.00
_cell.angle_beta   90.00
_cell.angle_gamma   90.00
#
_symmetry.space_group_name_H-M   'P 1'
#
loop_
_entity.id
_entity.type
_entity.pdbx_description
1 polymer ?
#
loop_
_entity_poly.entity_id
_entity_poly.type
_entity_poly.pdbx_seq_one_letter_code
_entity_poly.pdbx_strand_id
1 'polypeptide(L)'
;GKGVYRRAVEGIRRVQEARRAFGLHRPRLFMATAISGANYNQLSALVEMAHALGLEALTFLHLQFPDSDLATHGIEVPRLLEEMARAEERARALGLPTHFYPYLKKERVPTYYLEPADHLGRHCLSPWLRMSILPEGTVVACENHVIGQWGEGTLRAIWNGPRMRAFRKRLAQKGTMPSCGRCCRRLF
;
A
#
# COMPACT_ATOMS: atom_id res chain seq x y z
N GLY A 1 -4.17 -10.20 -16.75
CA GLY A 1 -5.14 -10.57 -17.81
C GLY A 1 -4.74 -9.94 -19.14
N LYS A 2 -5.01 -10.62 -20.26
CA LYS A 2 -4.67 -10.14 -21.61
C LYS A 2 -5.27 -8.74 -21.84
N GLY A 3 -4.45 -7.79 -22.30
CA GLY A 3 -4.89 -6.43 -22.65
C GLY A 3 -5.13 -5.45 -21.49
N VAL A 4 -4.98 -5.87 -20.22
CA VAL A 4 -5.19 -4.98 -19.06
C VAL A 4 -4.25 -3.76 -19.10
N TYR A 5 -2.97 -3.98 -19.39
CA TYR A 5 -1.99 -2.90 -19.54
C TYR A 5 -2.40 -1.88 -20.61
N ARG A 6 -2.78 -2.36 -21.80
CA ARG A 6 -3.21 -1.50 -22.92
C ARG A 6 -4.39 -0.62 -22.50
N ARG A 7 -5.41 -1.21 -21.87
CA ARG A 7 -6.60 -0.47 -21.41
C ARG A 7 -6.26 0.57 -20.32
N ALA A 8 -5.36 0.24 -19.39
CA ALA A 8 -4.92 1.17 -18.37
C ALA A 8 -4.19 2.38 -18.97
N VAL A 9 -3.26 2.14 -19.90
CA VAL A 9 -2.54 3.21 -20.63
C VAL A 9 -3.50 4.07 -21.45
N GLU A 10 -4.46 3.46 -22.13
CA GLU A 10 -5.48 4.19 -22.87
C GLU A 10 -6.34 5.07 -21.95
N GLY A 11 -6.73 4.54 -20.78
CA GLY A 11 -7.44 5.31 -19.75
C GLY A 11 -6.65 6.52 -19.26
N ILE A 12 -5.35 6.34 -18.98
CA ILE A 12 -4.44 7.44 -18.60
C ILE A 12 -4.44 8.54 -19.66
N ARG A 13 -4.28 8.16 -20.95
CA ARG A 13 -4.25 9.10 -22.06
C ARG A 13 -5.56 9.87 -22.21
N ARG A 14 -6.71 9.20 -22.10
CA ARG A 14 -8.03 9.83 -22.16
C ARG A 14 -8.23 10.87 -21.04
N VAL A 15 -7.80 10.57 -19.81
CA VAL A 15 -7.89 11.54 -18.71
C VAL A 15 -6.96 12.73 -18.95
N GLN A 16 -5.75 12.51 -19.46
CA GLN A 16 -4.82 13.58 -19.80
C GLN A 16 -5.32 14.45 -20.97
N GLU A 17 -5.96 13.85 -21.96
CA GLU A 17 -6.58 14.58 -23.07
C GLU A 17 -7.74 15.46 -22.60
N ALA A 18 -8.64 14.91 -21.77
CA ALA A 18 -9.71 15.68 -21.15
C ALA A 18 -9.15 16.85 -20.33
N ARG A 19 -8.10 16.62 -19.53
CA ARG A 19 -7.41 17.70 -18.79
C ARG A 19 -6.94 18.82 -19.71
N ARG A 20 -6.31 18.50 -20.84
CA ARG A 20 -5.88 19.52 -21.81
C ARG A 20 -7.05 20.25 -22.44
N ALA A 21 -8.08 19.52 -22.88
CA ALA A 21 -9.26 20.09 -23.52
C ALA A 21 -10.02 21.08 -22.61
N PHE A 22 -10.06 20.81 -21.30
CA PHE A 22 -10.73 21.67 -20.31
C PHE A 22 -9.79 22.64 -19.58
N GLY A 23 -8.49 22.70 -19.93
CA GLY A 23 -7.52 23.55 -19.23
C GLY A 23 -7.32 23.20 -17.75
N LEU A 24 -7.49 21.93 -17.38
CA LEU A 24 -7.46 21.46 -15.99
C LEU A 24 -6.11 20.85 -15.59
N HIS A 25 -5.69 21.14 -14.37
CA HIS A 25 -4.55 20.47 -13.71
C HIS A 25 -4.98 19.24 -12.88
N ARG A 26 -6.27 18.88 -12.89
CA ARG A 26 -6.86 17.78 -12.12
C ARG A 26 -7.76 16.90 -12.99
N PRO A 27 -7.91 15.60 -12.67
CA PRO A 27 -7.31 14.90 -11.53
C PRO A 27 -5.82 14.62 -11.74
N ARG A 28 -5.08 14.52 -10.62
CA ARG A 28 -3.69 14.03 -10.65
C ARG A 28 -3.69 12.52 -10.86
N LEU A 29 -2.79 12.00 -11.67
CA LEU A 29 -2.67 10.57 -11.92
C LEU A 29 -1.41 10.01 -11.27
N PHE A 30 -1.57 8.93 -10.53
CA PHE A 30 -0.46 8.20 -9.91
C PHE A 30 -0.63 6.71 -10.16
N MET A 31 0.48 5.98 -10.13
CA MET A 31 0.49 4.52 -10.24
C MET A 31 0.84 3.91 -8.89
N ALA A 32 0.13 2.85 -8.53
CA ALA A 32 0.53 1.95 -7.46
C ALA A 32 0.77 0.56 -8.04
N THR A 33 1.88 -0.08 -7.68
CA THR A 33 2.23 -1.42 -8.17
C THR A 33 2.81 -2.27 -7.04
N ALA A 34 2.44 -3.54 -6.97
CA ALA A 34 2.99 -4.47 -6.00
C ALA A 34 4.35 -5.00 -6.45
N ILE A 35 5.31 -5.08 -5.52
CA ILE A 35 6.61 -5.70 -5.74
C ILE A 35 6.44 -7.22 -5.66
N SER A 36 6.68 -7.92 -6.76
CA SER A 36 6.57 -9.37 -6.86
C SER A 36 7.81 -9.98 -7.52
N GLY A 37 7.95 -11.31 -7.49
CA GLY A 37 9.02 -12.01 -8.21
C GLY A 37 9.07 -11.71 -9.71
N ALA A 38 7.96 -11.25 -10.30
CA ALA A 38 7.90 -10.91 -11.72
C ALA A 38 8.45 -9.52 -12.07
N ASN A 39 8.64 -8.61 -11.10
CA ASN A 39 9.00 -7.22 -11.38
C ASN A 39 10.03 -6.60 -10.43
N TYR A 40 10.42 -7.27 -9.35
CA TYR A 40 11.35 -6.72 -8.36
C TYR A 40 12.72 -6.37 -8.93
N ASN A 41 13.09 -6.99 -10.06
CA ASN A 41 14.32 -6.72 -10.81
C ASN A 41 14.20 -5.60 -11.87
N GLN A 42 13.07 -4.90 -11.92
CA GLN A 42 12.74 -3.88 -12.93
C GLN A 42 12.15 -2.61 -12.30
N LEU A 43 12.38 -2.35 -11.01
CA LEU A 43 11.78 -1.21 -10.32
C LEU A 43 12.18 0.14 -10.96
N SER A 44 13.45 0.28 -11.36
CA SER A 44 13.90 1.49 -12.08
C SER A 44 13.20 1.68 -13.43
N ALA A 45 13.00 0.60 -14.20
CA ALA A 45 12.26 0.67 -15.47
C ALA A 45 10.78 1.05 -15.26
N LEU A 46 10.17 0.64 -14.14
CA LEU A 46 8.81 1.06 -13.79
C LEU A 46 8.73 2.55 -13.45
N VAL A 47 9.79 3.14 -12.88
CA VAL A 47 9.90 4.59 -12.66
C VAL A 47 9.96 5.32 -14.02
N GLU A 48 10.78 4.84 -14.95
CA GLU A 48 10.87 5.40 -16.30
C GLU A 48 9.55 5.32 -17.05
N MET A 49 8.88 4.17 -16.99
CA MET A 49 7.57 3.97 -17.58
C MET A 49 6.54 4.95 -16.99
N ALA A 50 6.51 5.12 -15.67
CA ALA A 50 5.59 6.04 -15.01
C ALA A 50 5.82 7.48 -15.45
N HIS A 51 7.08 7.90 -15.53
CA HIS A 51 7.47 9.22 -16.01
C HIS A 51 7.08 9.42 -17.48
N ALA A 52 7.39 8.45 -18.36
CA ALA A 52 7.03 8.51 -19.78
C ALA A 52 5.52 8.55 -20.04
N LEU A 53 4.72 7.96 -19.14
CA LEU A 53 3.27 8.04 -19.16
C LEU A 53 2.72 9.38 -18.63
N GLY A 54 3.56 10.29 -18.14
CA GLY A 54 3.14 11.57 -17.57
C GLY A 54 2.39 11.40 -16.24
N LEU A 55 2.73 10.37 -15.46
CA LEU A 55 2.21 10.20 -14.11
C LEU A 55 2.94 11.12 -13.12
N GLU A 56 2.25 11.49 -12.05
CA GLU A 56 2.72 12.50 -11.10
C GLU A 56 3.27 11.91 -9.80
N ALA A 57 3.10 10.59 -9.59
CA ALA A 57 3.72 9.83 -8.53
C ALA A 57 3.68 8.32 -8.81
N LEU A 58 4.59 7.59 -8.19
CA LEU A 58 4.65 6.12 -8.20
C LEU A 58 4.74 5.59 -6.77
N THR A 59 3.91 4.60 -6.44
CA THR A 59 3.98 3.85 -5.20
C THR A 59 4.28 2.38 -5.47
N PHE A 60 5.38 1.89 -4.94
CA PHE A 60 5.66 0.47 -4.81
C PHE A 60 5.06 -0.06 -3.51
N LEU A 61 4.28 -1.14 -3.60
CA LEU A 61 3.68 -1.82 -2.46
C LEU A 61 4.46 -3.11 -2.19
N HIS A 62 5.05 -3.22 -1.01
CA HIS A 62 5.50 -4.51 -0.51
C HIS A 62 4.28 -5.44 -0.39
N LEU A 63 4.40 -6.67 -0.86
CA LEU A 63 3.32 -7.65 -0.75
C LEU A 63 3.07 -8.00 0.71
N GLN A 64 1.79 -8.20 1.05
CA GLN A 64 1.39 -8.70 2.36
C GLN A 64 1.32 -10.22 2.26
N PHE A 65 2.23 -10.92 2.92
CA PHE A 65 2.24 -12.37 2.97
C PHE A 65 1.70 -12.82 4.33
N PRO A 66 0.48 -13.41 4.39
CA PRO A 66 -0.04 -13.98 5.62
C PRO A 66 0.66 -15.30 5.98
N ASP A 67 1.16 -16.03 4.97
CA ASP A 67 1.74 -17.36 5.13
C ASP A 67 3.25 -17.34 4.85
N SER A 68 3.99 -17.86 5.81
CA SER A 68 5.43 -17.81 5.98
C SER A 68 6.18 -18.82 5.08
N ASP A 69 6.02 -18.76 3.76
CA ASP A 69 6.93 -19.46 2.85
C ASP A 69 7.65 -18.47 1.92
N LEU A 70 8.92 -18.24 2.21
CA LEU A 70 9.77 -17.29 1.53
C LEU A 70 10.44 -17.84 0.28
N ALA A 71 10.51 -19.17 0.14
CA ALA A 71 11.09 -19.82 -1.02
C ALA A 71 10.26 -19.62 -2.30
N THR A 72 8.98 -19.27 -2.17
CA THR A 72 7.95 -19.39 -3.23
C THR A 72 7.63 -18.09 -3.99
N HIS A 73 8.24 -16.96 -3.66
CA HIS A 73 7.84 -15.65 -4.21
C HIS A 73 8.74 -15.13 -5.34
N GLY A 74 9.88 -15.76 -5.58
CA GLY A 74 10.82 -15.40 -6.65
C GLY A 74 11.51 -14.05 -6.44
N ILE A 75 11.59 -13.54 -5.21
CA ILE A 75 12.27 -12.27 -4.87
C ILE A 75 13.57 -12.58 -4.14
N GLU A 76 14.69 -12.15 -4.73
CA GLU A 76 15.98 -12.15 -4.05
C GLU A 76 16.18 -10.84 -3.28
N VAL A 77 16.18 -10.91 -1.95
CA VAL A 77 16.20 -9.72 -1.09
C VAL A 77 17.42 -8.81 -1.31
N PRO A 78 18.67 -9.31 -1.45
CA PRO A 78 19.81 -8.46 -1.78
C PRO A 78 19.60 -7.70 -3.10
N ARG A 79 19.11 -8.38 -4.13
CA ARG A 79 18.83 -7.76 -5.42
C ARG A 79 17.66 -6.77 -5.35
N LEU A 80 16.62 -7.05 -4.56
CA LEU A 80 15.55 -6.11 -4.30
C LEU A 80 16.09 -4.80 -3.69
N LEU A 81 16.99 -4.88 -2.71
CA LEU A 81 17.60 -3.69 -2.11
C LEU A 81 18.38 -2.85 -3.13
N GLU A 82 19.13 -3.49 -4.02
CA GLU A 82 19.82 -2.82 -5.14
C GLU A 82 18.82 -2.11 -6.07
N GLU A 83 17.73 -2.79 -6.44
CA GLU A 83 16.73 -2.26 -7.36
C GLU A 83 15.89 -1.15 -6.73
N MET A 84 15.62 -1.22 -5.43
CA MET A 84 15.02 -0.12 -4.68
C MET A 84 15.91 1.11 -4.72
N ALA A 85 17.23 0.96 -4.50
CA ALA A 85 18.17 2.07 -4.58
C ALA A 85 18.25 2.68 -5.98
N ARG A 86 18.29 1.84 -7.03
CA ARG A 86 18.25 2.28 -8.43
C ARG A 86 16.96 3.02 -8.76
N ALA A 87 15.82 2.52 -8.32
CA ALA A 87 14.53 3.16 -8.52
C ALA A 87 14.46 4.54 -7.83
N GLU A 88 14.96 4.66 -6.60
CA GLU A 88 15.04 5.94 -5.89
C GLU A 88 15.95 6.95 -6.60
N GLU A 89 17.11 6.52 -7.09
CA GLU A 89 18.03 7.36 -7.86
C GLU A 89 17.38 7.83 -9.16
N ARG A 90 16.78 6.91 -9.91
CA ARG A 90 16.09 7.24 -11.16
C ARG A 90 14.91 8.17 -10.94
N ALA A 91 14.15 7.95 -9.87
CA ALA A 91 13.02 8.81 -9.48
C ALA A 91 13.47 10.24 -9.18
N ARG A 92 14.58 10.40 -8.44
CA ARG A 92 15.19 11.72 -8.19
C ARG A 92 15.63 12.39 -9.49
N ALA A 93 16.30 11.66 -10.38
CA ALA A 93 16.78 12.20 -11.64
C ALA A 93 15.64 12.68 -12.57
N LEU A 94 14.49 12.00 -12.53
CA LEU A 94 13.30 12.32 -13.32
C LEU A 94 12.31 13.26 -12.62
N GLY A 95 12.58 13.66 -11.37
CA GLY A 95 11.67 14.48 -10.57
C GLY A 95 10.32 13.81 -10.28
N LEU A 96 10.25 12.48 -10.27
CA LEU A 96 9.02 11.72 -10.04
C LEU A 96 8.92 11.26 -8.57
N PRO A 97 7.99 11.80 -7.76
CA PRO A 97 7.77 11.33 -6.40
C PRO A 97 7.51 9.82 -6.38
N THR A 98 8.38 9.08 -5.71
CA THR A 98 8.34 7.61 -5.65
C THR A 98 8.40 7.15 -4.20
N HIS A 99 7.48 6.25 -3.82
CA HIS A 99 7.32 5.78 -2.44
C HIS A 99 7.29 4.26 -2.36
N PHE A 100 7.81 3.71 -1.26
CA PHE A 100 7.69 2.31 -0.89
C PHE A 100 6.78 2.19 0.32
N TYR A 101 5.74 1.37 0.22
CA TYR A 101 4.73 1.18 1.28
C TYR A 101 4.59 -0.30 1.68
N PRO A 102 4.49 -0.60 2.99
CA PRO A 102 4.58 0.35 4.08
C PRO A 102 6.00 0.94 4.18
N TYR A 103 6.13 2.11 4.80
CA TYR A 103 7.44 2.74 4.93
C TYR A 103 8.33 1.91 5.85
N LEU A 104 9.42 1.39 5.30
CA LEU A 104 10.42 0.60 6.02
C LEU A 104 11.76 1.32 5.90
N LYS A 105 12.50 1.37 7.01
CA LYS A 105 13.93 1.67 6.91
C LYS A 105 14.60 0.56 6.08
N LYS A 106 15.61 0.90 5.29
CA LYS A 106 16.27 -0.05 4.36
C LYS A 106 16.79 -1.29 5.10
N GLU A 107 17.26 -1.12 6.33
CA GLU A 107 17.79 -2.19 7.18
C GLU A 107 16.70 -3.16 7.66
N ARG A 108 15.43 -2.75 7.63
CA ARG A 108 14.27 -3.58 8.03
C ARG A 108 13.61 -4.30 6.87
N VAL A 109 14.00 -4.01 5.63
CA VAL A 109 13.49 -4.72 4.44
C VAL A 109 13.85 -6.21 4.50
N PRO A 110 15.08 -6.63 4.84
CA PRO A 110 15.38 -8.05 5.03
C PRO A 110 14.46 -8.74 6.03
N THR A 111 14.26 -8.16 7.22
CA THR A 111 13.32 -8.72 8.22
C THR A 111 11.87 -8.77 7.70
N TYR A 112 11.42 -7.77 6.93
CA TYR A 112 10.07 -7.76 6.37
C TYR A 112 9.82 -8.97 5.46
N TYR A 113 10.78 -9.27 4.59
CA TYR A 113 10.70 -10.40 3.69
C TYR A 113 11.07 -11.69 4.45
N LEU A 114 12.28 -11.82 4.98
CA LEU A 114 12.88 -13.09 5.44
C LEU A 114 12.40 -13.59 6.81
N GLU A 115 11.76 -12.76 7.63
CA GLU A 115 11.40 -13.12 9.01
C GLU A 115 9.90 -12.90 9.28
N PRO A 116 8.99 -13.74 8.75
CA PRO A 116 7.54 -13.53 8.84
C PRO A 116 7.01 -13.52 10.28
N ALA A 117 7.73 -14.16 11.21
CA ALA A 117 7.42 -14.14 12.64
C ALA A 117 7.71 -12.77 13.31
N ASP A 118 8.60 -11.94 12.76
CA ASP A 118 8.89 -10.61 13.32
C ASP A 118 7.75 -9.66 12.96
N HIS A 119 6.99 -9.19 13.93
CA HIS A 119 5.84 -8.31 13.65
C HIS A 119 6.23 -6.87 13.22
N LEU A 120 7.51 -6.54 13.04
CA LEU A 120 8.06 -5.22 12.67
C LEU A 120 7.71 -4.11 13.68
N GLY A 121 7.59 -4.45 14.95
CA GLY A 121 7.21 -3.54 16.04
C GLY A 121 5.77 -3.72 16.50
N ARG A 122 5.37 -2.96 17.53
CA ARG A 122 4.19 -3.28 18.35
C ARG A 122 2.98 -2.39 18.13
N HIS A 123 3.13 -1.25 17.48
CA HIS A 123 2.06 -0.25 17.38
C HIS A 123 1.57 -0.08 15.94
N CYS A 124 0.26 0.15 15.81
CA CYS A 124 -0.41 0.46 14.56
C CYS A 124 -1.41 1.58 14.82
N LEU A 125 -1.23 2.73 14.16
CA LEU A 125 -2.13 3.88 14.32
C LEU A 125 -3.39 3.78 13.46
N SER A 126 -3.51 2.80 12.55
CA SER A 126 -4.67 2.70 11.64
C SER A 126 -6.03 2.74 12.36
N PRO A 127 -6.22 2.06 13.51
CA PRO A 127 -7.49 2.10 14.24
C PRO A 127 -7.79 3.46 14.91
N TRP A 128 -6.85 4.39 14.95
CA TRP A 128 -7.10 5.75 15.42
C TRP A 128 -7.34 6.74 14.28
N LEU A 129 -7.09 6.33 13.03
CA LEU A 129 -7.08 7.24 11.89
C LEU A 129 -8.05 6.82 10.77
N ARG A 130 -8.48 5.55 10.73
CA ARG A 130 -9.27 5.01 9.63
C ARG A 130 -10.40 4.09 10.09
N MET A 131 -11.54 4.23 9.43
CA MET A 131 -12.58 3.20 9.32
C MET A 131 -12.86 2.93 7.84
N SER A 132 -13.46 1.78 7.53
CA SER A 132 -13.95 1.49 6.19
C SER A 132 -15.40 1.00 6.28
N ILE A 133 -16.20 1.35 5.28
CA ILE A 133 -17.57 0.88 5.13
C ILE A 133 -17.56 -0.03 3.89
N LEU A 134 -17.93 -1.29 4.08
CA LEU A 134 -18.03 -2.27 3.00
C LEU A 134 -19.29 -2.01 2.15
N PRO A 135 -19.38 -2.51 0.90
CA PRO A 135 -20.53 -2.25 0.02
C PRO A 135 -21.90 -2.56 0.64
N GLU A 136 -21.96 -3.58 1.49
CA GLU A 136 -23.15 -4.01 2.22
C GLU A 136 -23.48 -3.17 3.47
N GLY A 137 -22.68 -2.13 3.77
CA GLY A 137 -22.87 -1.24 4.91
C GLY A 137 -22.04 -1.58 6.15
N THR A 138 -21.39 -2.75 6.19
CA THR A 138 -20.58 -3.18 7.34
C THR A 138 -19.46 -2.20 7.62
N VAL A 139 -19.41 -1.64 8.84
CA VAL A 139 -18.34 -0.74 9.27
C VAL A 139 -17.24 -1.55 9.94
N VAL A 140 -16.01 -1.42 9.44
CA VAL A 140 -14.83 -2.15 9.93
C VAL A 140 -13.70 -1.18 10.35
N ALA A 141 -12.96 -1.55 11.40
CA ALA A 141 -11.81 -0.79 11.89
C ALA A 141 -10.52 -1.05 11.08
N CYS A 142 -10.31 -2.30 10.71
CA CYS A 142 -9.26 -2.80 9.83
C CYS A 142 -9.82 -4.03 9.10
N GLU A 143 -9.06 -4.59 8.15
CA GLU A 143 -9.47 -5.82 7.46
C GLU A 143 -9.94 -6.87 8.48
N ASN A 144 -11.20 -7.29 8.32
CA ASN A 144 -11.93 -8.28 9.14
C ASN A 144 -12.31 -7.91 10.58
N HIS A 145 -12.16 -6.65 11.04
CA HIS A 145 -12.64 -6.24 12.37
C HIS A 145 -13.90 -5.38 12.32
N VAL A 146 -15.06 -6.03 12.42
CA VAL A 146 -16.38 -5.37 12.40
C VAL A 146 -16.62 -4.56 13.67
N ILE A 147 -16.96 -3.28 13.49
CA ILE A 147 -17.24 -2.34 14.59
C ILE A 147 -18.68 -1.80 14.59
N GLY A 148 -19.44 -2.02 13.51
CA GLY A 148 -20.86 -1.66 13.45
C GLY A 148 -21.47 -1.86 12.07
N GLN A 149 -22.69 -1.37 11.90
CA GLN A 149 -23.40 -1.31 10.62
C GLN A 149 -23.76 0.14 10.28
N TRP A 150 -23.65 0.49 9.00
CA TRP A 150 -24.12 1.78 8.52
C TRP A 150 -25.65 1.88 8.68
N GLY A 151 -26.13 3.03 9.15
CA GLY A 151 -27.55 3.26 9.43
C GLY A 151 -27.98 2.91 10.85
N GLU A 152 -27.22 2.08 11.58
CA GLU A 152 -27.46 1.79 13.00
C GLU A 152 -26.82 2.85 13.92
N GLY A 153 -27.23 4.11 13.73
CA GLY A 153 -26.71 5.28 14.45
C GLY A 153 -25.66 6.07 13.67
N THR A 154 -24.86 6.87 14.38
CA THR A 154 -23.86 7.75 13.75
C THR A 154 -22.49 7.09 13.65
N LEU A 155 -21.69 7.42 12.62
CA LEU A 155 -20.29 6.98 12.53
C LEU A 155 -19.48 7.36 13.76
N ARG A 156 -19.77 8.53 14.37
CA ARG A 156 -19.12 8.96 15.61
C ARG A 156 -19.43 8.01 16.77
N ALA A 157 -20.68 7.53 16.87
CA ALA A 157 -21.06 6.57 17.89
C ALA A 157 -20.39 5.20 17.64
N ILE A 158 -20.36 4.73 16.38
CA ILE A 158 -19.67 3.48 16.00
C ILE A 158 -18.16 3.57 16.28
N TRP A 159 -17.53 4.68 15.90
CA TRP A 159 -16.09 4.94 16.08
C TRP A 159 -15.65 5.02 17.55
N ASN A 160 -16.55 5.44 18.44
CA ASN A 160 -16.31 5.48 19.88
C ASN A 160 -17.02 4.35 20.63
N GLY A 161 -17.60 3.40 19.89
CA GLY A 161 -18.41 2.31 20.41
C GLY A 161 -17.58 1.25 21.12
N PRO A 162 -18.25 0.33 21.83
CA PRO A 162 -17.59 -0.69 22.65
C PRO A 162 -16.65 -1.58 21.83
N ARG A 163 -17.05 -1.98 20.60
CA ARG A 163 -16.22 -2.80 19.71
C ARG A 163 -14.91 -2.09 19.33
N MET A 164 -15.00 -0.82 18.92
CA MET A 164 -13.82 -0.04 18.54
C MET A 164 -12.89 0.23 19.73
N ARG A 165 -13.46 0.55 20.90
CA ARG A 165 -12.68 0.73 22.15
C ARG A 165 -12.00 -0.55 22.59
N ALA A 166 -12.69 -1.69 22.53
CA ALA A 166 -12.12 -3.00 22.84
C ALA A 166 -10.95 -3.34 21.90
N PHE A 167 -11.09 -3.04 20.62
CA PHE A 167 -10.03 -3.26 19.64
C PHE A 167 -8.78 -2.41 19.91
N ARG A 168 -8.96 -1.09 20.12
CA ARG A 168 -7.86 -0.19 20.48
C ARG A 168 -7.18 -0.61 21.78
N LYS A 169 -7.95 -0.99 22.80
CA LYS A 169 -7.42 -1.50 24.08
C LYS A 169 -6.59 -2.77 23.86
N ARG A 170 -7.08 -3.72 23.06
CA ARG A 170 -6.33 -4.95 22.73
C ARG A 170 -5.00 -4.62 22.06
N LEU A 171 -4.97 -3.71 21.09
CA LEU A 171 -3.73 -3.32 20.41
C LEU A 171 -2.78 -2.55 21.32
N ALA A 172 -3.29 -1.70 22.21
CA ALA A 172 -2.46 -0.99 23.19
C ALA A 172 -1.81 -1.96 24.21
N GLN A 173 -2.53 -3.02 24.60
CA GLN A 173 -2.05 -3.98 25.61
C GLN A 173 -1.19 -5.11 25.04
N LYS A 174 -1.63 -5.70 23.91
CA LYS A 174 -1.01 -6.90 23.32
C LYS A 174 -0.18 -6.61 22.08
N GLY A 175 -0.20 -5.38 21.59
CA GLY A 175 0.45 -5.00 20.33
C GLY A 175 -0.29 -5.52 19.10
N THR A 176 0.44 -5.60 17.99
CA THR A 176 -0.04 -6.09 16.70
C THR A 176 -0.36 -7.59 16.72
N MET A 177 -1.39 -7.98 15.98
CA MET A 177 -1.74 -9.40 15.74
C MET A 177 -0.85 -9.97 14.62
N PRO A 178 -0.72 -11.30 14.48
CA PRO A 178 0.12 -11.91 13.45
C PRO A 178 -0.12 -11.36 12.03
N SER A 179 -1.39 -11.22 11.63
CA SER A 179 -1.77 -10.66 10.32
C SER A 179 -1.42 -9.17 10.13
N CYS A 180 -1.12 -8.44 11.22
CA CYS A 180 -0.78 -7.02 11.14
C CYS A 180 0.69 -6.75 10.74
N GLY A 181 1.57 -7.74 10.89
CA GLY A 181 3.02 -7.55 10.76
C GLY A 181 3.46 -7.01 9.40
N ARG A 182 2.73 -7.34 8.33
CA ARG A 182 3.01 -6.93 6.94
C ARG A 182 1.93 -6.04 6.33
N CYS A 183 1.00 -5.55 7.14
CA CYS A 183 -0.11 -4.75 6.63
C CYS A 183 0.41 -3.44 5.99
N CYS A 184 0.07 -3.17 4.72
CA CYS A 184 0.48 -1.93 4.04
C CYS A 184 -0.21 -0.68 4.62
N ARG A 185 -1.27 -0.87 5.41
CA ARG A 185 -1.96 0.19 6.16
C ARG A 185 -1.32 0.44 7.52
N ARG A 186 -0.25 -0.28 7.89
CA ARG A 186 0.43 0.00 9.15
C ARG A 186 1.17 1.33 9.02
N LEU A 187 0.82 2.22 9.93
CA LEU A 187 1.55 3.45 10.20
C LEU A 187 2.34 3.15 11.47
N PHE A 188 3.66 3.11 11.31
CA PHE A 188 4.63 2.90 12.39
C PHE A 188 4.84 4.20 13.17
#